data_AF-A0A7J0BZF5-F1
#
_entry.id   AF-A0A7J0BZF5-F1
#
_cell.length_a   1.000
_cell.length_b   1.000
_cell.length_c   1.000
_cell.angle_alpha   90.00
_cell.angle_beta   90.00
_cell.angle_gamma   90.00
#
_symmetry.space_group_name_H-M   'P 1'
#
loop_
_entity.id
_entity.type
_entity.pdbx_description
1 polymer ?
#
loop_
_entity_poly.entity_id
_entity_poly.type
_entity_poly.pdbx_seq_one_letter_code
_entity_poly.pdbx_strand_id
1 'polypeptide(L)'
;MRKLISSLFVIGIVLIATPASASPGTDPTPTASTGPYCSTSLSTGRSACFESEAALKQHVSASAELDLVYLYNWYNFQTGGGYKILTGSHACSADTNTVEYYDGNLGNDTWYPNGLNMNDTVTSVKTAYQCDIKFFEGTNFTGASTSYINQCSFLGGGGTGDCPAGNWNDRASSFYIS
;
A
#
# COMPACT_ATOMS: atom_id res chain seq x y z
N MET A 1 -17.65 -63.17 -60.55
CA MET A 1 -16.87 -63.43 -59.32
C MET A 1 -15.97 -62.24 -59.05
N ARG A 2 -16.05 -61.73 -57.81
CA ARG A 2 -15.20 -60.82 -57.01
C ARG A 2 -14.36 -59.71 -57.69
N LYS A 3 -14.68 -58.48 -57.25
CA LYS A 3 -14.01 -57.19 -57.46
C LYS A 3 -12.67 -57.08 -56.72
N LEU A 4 -11.69 -56.43 -57.36
CA LEU A 4 -10.49 -55.81 -56.79
C LEU A 4 -10.86 -54.52 -56.05
N ILE A 5 -10.36 -54.29 -54.83
CA ILE A 5 -10.02 -52.94 -54.31
C ILE A 5 -8.83 -53.07 -53.34
N SER A 6 -7.68 -52.53 -53.75
CA SER A 6 -6.49 -52.32 -52.91
C SER A 6 -6.75 -51.17 -51.94
N SER A 7 -6.52 -51.40 -50.65
CA SER A 7 -6.54 -50.35 -49.62
C SER A 7 -5.14 -49.79 -49.39
N LEU A 8 -4.93 -48.52 -49.70
CA LEU A 8 -3.79 -47.73 -49.24
C LEU A 8 -3.96 -47.42 -47.74
N PHE A 9 -2.96 -47.78 -46.93
CA PHE A 9 -2.83 -47.31 -45.56
C PHE A 9 -2.02 -46.00 -45.56
N VAL A 10 -2.64 -44.90 -45.11
CA VAL A 10 -1.96 -43.63 -44.81
C VAL A 10 -1.63 -43.63 -43.32
N ILE A 11 -0.34 -43.63 -42.98
CA ILE A 11 0.15 -43.50 -41.60
C ILE A 11 0.24 -42.01 -41.28
N GLY A 12 -0.72 -41.51 -40.47
CA GLY A 12 -0.69 -40.17 -39.92
C GLY A 12 0.20 -40.12 -38.68
N ILE A 13 1.27 -39.32 -38.72
CA ILE A 13 2.13 -39.04 -37.56
C ILE A 13 1.42 -37.99 -36.70
N VAL A 14 0.97 -38.41 -35.51
CA VAL A 14 0.45 -37.49 -34.49
C VAL A 14 1.64 -36.96 -33.68
N LEU A 15 1.99 -35.69 -33.86
CA LEU A 15 2.91 -34.99 -32.96
C LEU A 15 2.16 -34.68 -31.66
N ILE A 16 2.55 -35.35 -30.58
CA ILE A 16 2.08 -35.07 -29.23
C ILE A 16 2.95 -33.92 -28.70
N ALA A 17 2.43 -32.69 -28.72
CA ALA A 17 3.08 -31.56 -28.10
C ALA A 17 3.02 -31.72 -26.58
N THR A 18 4.17 -31.94 -25.94
CA THR A 18 4.31 -31.90 -24.49
C THR A 18 3.94 -30.49 -23.99
N PRO A 19 3.04 -30.33 -23.01
CA PRO A 19 2.82 -29.03 -22.40
C PRO A 19 4.13 -28.58 -21.76
N ALA A 20 4.60 -27.39 -22.14
CA ALA A 20 5.70 -26.74 -21.47
C ALA A 20 5.30 -26.54 -20.00
N SER A 21 6.01 -27.22 -19.09
CA SER A 21 5.94 -26.93 -17.67
C SER A 21 6.26 -25.45 -17.49
N ALA A 22 5.25 -24.65 -17.17
CA ALA A 22 5.45 -23.29 -16.71
C ALA A 22 6.32 -23.38 -15.46
N SER A 23 7.55 -22.85 -15.54
CA SER A 23 8.39 -22.68 -14.37
C SER A 23 7.59 -21.92 -13.31
N PRO A 24 7.62 -22.31 -12.03
CA PRO A 24 7.05 -21.48 -10.98
C PRO A 24 7.63 -20.08 -11.17
N GLY A 25 6.75 -19.11 -11.45
CA GLY A 25 7.16 -17.73 -11.55
C GLY A 25 7.86 -17.41 -10.24
N THR A 26 9.14 -17.08 -10.31
CA THR A 26 9.79 -16.32 -9.26
C THR A 26 8.95 -15.07 -9.09
N ASP A 27 8.11 -15.04 -8.07
CA ASP A 27 7.53 -13.80 -7.57
C ASP A 27 8.73 -12.85 -7.42
N PRO A 28 8.74 -11.69 -8.08
CA PRO A 28 9.88 -10.80 -8.00
C PRO A 28 10.15 -10.52 -6.53
N THR A 29 11.34 -10.89 -6.06
CA THR A 29 11.85 -10.46 -4.76
C THR A 29 11.61 -8.96 -4.68
N PRO A 30 10.95 -8.44 -3.62
CA PRO A 30 10.69 -7.02 -3.50
C PRO A 30 12.00 -6.28 -3.70
N THR A 31 12.11 -5.52 -4.79
CA THR A 31 13.25 -4.65 -5.01
C THR A 31 13.35 -3.76 -3.77
N ALA A 32 14.49 -3.78 -3.09
CA ALA A 32 14.71 -2.97 -1.89
C ALA A 32 14.27 -1.53 -2.18
N SER A 33 13.48 -0.96 -1.27
CA SER A 33 13.05 0.43 -1.28
C SER A 33 14.25 1.32 -1.59
N THR A 34 14.21 2.10 -2.68
CA THR A 34 15.34 2.96 -3.04
C THR A 34 15.14 4.42 -2.66
N GLY A 35 13.89 4.90 -2.52
CA GLY A 35 13.61 6.32 -2.31
C GLY A 35 12.49 6.64 -1.30
N PRO A 36 12.24 7.94 -1.04
CA PRO A 36 11.40 8.40 0.08
C PRO A 36 9.89 8.49 -0.28
N TYR A 37 9.52 8.15 -1.50
CA TYR A 37 8.13 8.15 -1.98
C TYR A 37 7.60 6.73 -2.03
N CYS A 38 6.71 6.36 -1.12
CA CYS A 38 6.26 4.98 -0.95
C CYS A 38 4.76 4.80 -1.18
N SER A 39 4.35 3.58 -1.54
CA SER A 39 2.96 3.12 -1.54
C SER A 39 2.86 1.78 -0.84
N THR A 40 1.78 1.57 -0.09
CA THR A 40 1.41 0.26 0.49
C THR A 40 -0.04 -0.05 0.17
N SER A 41 -0.27 -1.17 -0.50
CA SER A 41 -1.60 -1.72 -0.71
C SER A 41 -2.10 -2.36 0.57
N LEU A 42 -3.11 -1.76 1.19
CA LEU A 42 -3.80 -2.30 2.37
C LEU A 42 -4.59 -3.57 2.03
N SER A 43 -4.95 -3.78 0.76
CA SER A 43 -5.63 -5.01 0.30
C SER A 43 -4.70 -6.22 0.21
N THR A 44 -3.42 -5.99 -0.13
CA THR A 44 -2.47 -7.08 -0.44
C THR A 44 -1.24 -7.12 0.48
N GLY A 45 -1.02 -6.08 1.28
CA GLY A 45 0.18 -5.90 2.11
C GLY A 45 1.44 -5.58 1.31
N ARG A 46 1.34 -5.37 -0.02
CA ARG A 46 2.50 -5.10 -0.88
C ARG A 46 2.91 -3.63 -0.77
N SER A 47 4.20 -3.41 -0.57
CA SER A 47 4.81 -2.07 -0.47
C SER A 47 5.87 -1.87 -1.55
N ALA A 48 5.96 -0.64 -2.07
CA ALA A 48 6.98 -0.23 -3.03
C ALA A 48 7.39 1.22 -2.78
N CYS A 49 8.64 1.57 -3.04
CA CYS A 49 9.17 2.91 -2.84
C CYS A 49 10.03 3.36 -4.02
N PHE A 50 10.06 4.67 -4.25
CA PHE A 50 10.56 5.30 -5.47
C PHE A 50 11.40 6.54 -5.15
N GLU A 51 12.41 6.82 -5.99
CA GLU A 51 13.26 8.01 -5.90
C GLU A 51 12.51 9.33 -6.16
N SER A 52 11.39 9.27 -6.87
CA SER A 52 10.65 10.46 -7.30
C SER A 52 9.15 10.31 -7.09
N GLU A 53 8.51 11.42 -6.76
CA GLU A 53 7.05 11.54 -6.68
C GLU A 53 6.37 11.12 -7.99
N ALA A 54 6.98 11.44 -9.14
CA ALA A 54 6.44 11.07 -10.45
C ALA A 54 6.38 9.54 -10.64
N ALA A 55 7.42 8.82 -10.22
CA ALA A 55 7.45 7.35 -10.31
C ALA A 55 6.45 6.70 -9.35
N LEU A 56 6.31 7.22 -8.12
CA LEU A 56 5.26 6.80 -7.20
C LEU A 56 3.87 6.98 -7.81
N LYS A 57 3.57 8.18 -8.34
CA LYS A 57 2.28 8.49 -8.98
C LYS A 57 1.99 7.58 -10.16
N GLN A 58 2.98 7.30 -10.99
CA GLN A 58 2.84 6.36 -12.10
C GLN A 58 2.52 4.95 -11.60
N HIS A 59 3.18 4.48 -10.53
CA HIS A 59 2.94 3.18 -9.94
C HIS A 59 1.51 3.04 -9.40
N VAL A 60 1.07 3.97 -8.53
CA VAL A 60 -0.28 3.91 -7.95
C VAL A 60 -1.37 4.04 -9.03
N SER A 61 -1.14 4.88 -10.05
CA SER A 61 -2.08 5.01 -11.18
C SER A 61 -2.21 3.72 -12.00
N ALA A 62 -1.18 2.86 -12.01
CA ALA A 62 -1.21 1.58 -12.70
C ALA A 62 -1.82 0.44 -11.85
N SER A 63 -1.94 0.63 -10.53
CA SER A 63 -2.40 -0.41 -9.58
C SER A 63 -3.91 -0.67 -9.60
N ALA A 64 -4.69 0.23 -10.20
CA ALA A 64 -6.17 0.26 -10.14
C ALA A 64 -6.75 0.30 -8.71
N GLU A 65 -5.93 0.58 -7.69
CA GLU A 65 -6.35 0.85 -6.33
C GLU A 65 -6.66 2.35 -6.12
N LEU A 66 -7.41 2.64 -5.07
CA LEU A 66 -7.71 4.00 -4.62
C LEU A 66 -6.64 4.47 -3.64
N ASP A 67 -6.20 5.71 -3.79
CA ASP A 67 -5.34 6.38 -2.80
C ASP A 67 -6.17 6.77 -1.57
N LEU A 68 -6.05 6.05 -0.46
CA LEU A 68 -6.92 6.23 0.71
C LEU A 68 -6.34 7.21 1.73
N VAL A 69 -5.05 7.09 2.02
CA VAL A 69 -4.37 7.92 3.03
C VAL A 69 -2.99 8.35 2.54
N TYR A 70 -2.68 9.62 2.74
CA TYR A 70 -1.37 10.20 2.50
C TYR A 70 -0.73 10.54 3.84
N LEU A 71 0.38 9.86 4.15
CA LEU A 71 1.19 10.09 5.33
C LEU A 71 2.41 10.91 4.93
N TYR A 72 2.65 12.02 5.63
CA TYR A 72 3.76 12.92 5.36
C TYR A 72 4.67 13.02 6.57
N ASN A 73 5.97 13.08 6.31
CA ASN A 73 7.03 13.29 7.30
C ASN A 73 7.37 14.77 7.53
N TRP A 74 6.59 15.66 6.93
CA TRP A 74 6.69 17.10 7.11
C TRP A 74 5.32 17.69 7.36
N TYR A 75 5.31 18.87 7.97
CA TYR A 75 4.10 19.64 8.20
C TYR A 75 3.52 20.19 6.89
N ASN A 76 2.25 20.58 6.91
CA ASN A 76 1.48 21.17 5.81
C ASN A 76 1.51 20.36 4.52
N PHE A 77 1.52 19.02 4.62
CA PHE A 77 1.44 18.11 3.48
C PHE A 77 2.58 18.30 2.47
N GLN A 78 3.74 18.75 2.94
CA GLN A 78 4.90 18.96 2.07
C GLN A 78 5.42 17.61 1.56
N THR A 79 5.65 17.53 0.25
CA THR A 79 6.16 16.32 -0.42
C THR A 79 7.69 16.29 -0.49
N GLY A 80 8.38 17.40 -0.22
CA GLY A 80 9.84 17.53 -0.40
C GLY A 80 10.69 16.60 0.47
N GLY A 81 10.12 16.07 1.56
CA GLY A 81 10.76 15.03 2.37
C GLY A 81 10.45 13.60 1.95
N GLY A 82 9.59 13.40 0.94
CA GLY A 82 8.93 12.13 0.67
C GLY A 82 7.56 12.03 1.31
N TYR A 83 6.77 11.06 0.86
CA TYR A 83 5.50 10.73 1.49
C TYR A 83 5.12 9.26 1.24
N LYS A 84 4.20 8.72 2.03
CA LYS A 84 3.64 7.38 1.82
C LYS A 84 2.16 7.46 1.47
N ILE A 85 1.74 6.70 0.46
CA ILE A 85 0.34 6.50 0.12
C ILE A 85 -0.08 5.12 0.64
N LEU A 86 -1.18 5.06 1.38
CA LEU A 86 -1.86 3.80 1.67
C LEU A 86 -2.98 3.66 0.64
N THR A 87 -2.92 2.60 -0.16
CA THR A 87 -3.88 2.32 -1.24
C THR A 87 -4.80 1.16 -0.87
N GLY A 88 -5.99 1.12 -1.45
CA GLY A 88 -6.96 0.05 -1.18
C GLY A 88 -7.89 -0.25 -2.35
N SER A 89 -8.53 -1.42 -2.30
CA SER A 89 -9.42 -1.91 -3.37
C SER A 89 -10.81 -1.26 -3.35
N HIS A 90 -11.17 -0.60 -2.26
CA HIS A 90 -12.45 0.07 -2.07
C HIS A 90 -12.30 1.33 -1.21
N ALA A 91 -13.26 2.25 -1.39
CA ALA A 91 -13.40 3.42 -0.54
C ALA A 91 -13.80 3.00 0.87
N CYS A 92 -13.50 3.84 1.86
CA CYS A 92 -13.91 3.57 3.22
C CYS A 92 -15.40 3.83 3.42
N SER A 93 -15.93 3.25 4.49
CA SER A 93 -17.28 3.54 4.95
C SER A 93 -17.37 4.97 5.49
N ALA A 94 -18.56 5.56 5.50
CA ALA A 94 -18.75 6.86 6.16
C ALA A 94 -18.84 6.75 7.70
N ASP A 95 -18.73 5.55 8.26
CA ASP A 95 -18.95 5.27 9.67
C ASP A 95 -17.64 4.89 10.38
N THR A 96 -17.22 5.71 11.34
CA THR A 96 -15.97 5.50 12.11
C THR A 96 -16.04 4.37 13.14
N ASN A 97 -17.18 3.68 13.26
CA ASN A 97 -17.33 2.54 14.19
C ASN A 97 -16.75 1.22 13.66
N THR A 98 -16.47 1.13 12.35
CA THR A 98 -15.97 -0.12 11.73
C THR A 98 -14.54 0.06 11.25
N VAL A 99 -13.59 -0.62 11.89
CA VAL A 99 -12.21 -0.63 11.38
C VAL A 99 -12.14 -1.44 10.09
N GLU A 100 -11.83 -0.79 8.97
CA GLU A 100 -11.72 -1.42 7.65
C GLU A 100 -10.28 -1.83 7.35
N TYR A 101 -9.32 -1.00 7.72
CA TYR A 101 -7.90 -1.32 7.60
C TYR A 101 -7.14 -0.95 8.87
N TYR A 102 -6.02 -1.63 9.11
CA TYR A 102 -5.18 -1.38 10.27
C TYR A 102 -3.74 -1.77 10.01
N ASP A 103 -2.84 -1.15 10.75
CA ASP A 103 -1.47 -1.64 10.95
C ASP A 103 -1.13 -1.53 12.43
N GLY A 104 -0.83 -2.67 13.04
CA GLY A 104 -0.46 -2.77 14.44
C GLY A 104 0.99 -2.37 14.73
N ASN A 105 1.84 -2.20 13.73
CA ASN A 105 3.24 -1.85 13.95
C ASN A 105 3.87 -1.17 12.73
N LEU A 106 3.82 0.16 12.72
CA LEU A 106 4.51 1.01 11.75
C LEU A 106 6.04 0.82 11.78
N GLY A 107 6.59 0.34 12.89
CA GLY A 107 8.02 0.01 13.01
C GLY A 107 8.50 -1.10 12.06
N ASN A 108 7.58 -1.92 11.51
CA ASN A 108 7.91 -2.94 10.51
C ASN A 108 8.05 -2.36 9.09
N ASP A 109 7.48 -1.18 8.85
CA ASP A 109 7.50 -0.54 7.54
C ASP A 109 8.73 0.36 7.40
N THR A 110 9.55 0.07 6.39
CA THR A 110 10.70 0.91 6.04
C THR A 110 10.27 1.96 5.02
N TRP A 111 10.03 3.18 5.46
CA TRP A 111 9.61 4.30 4.61
C TRP A 111 10.79 5.14 4.09
N TYR A 112 11.97 5.03 4.70
CA TYR A 112 13.13 5.77 4.25
C TYR A 112 14.28 4.91 3.69
N PRO A 113 14.99 5.41 2.66
CA PRO A 113 16.21 4.79 2.15
C PRO A 113 17.40 4.86 3.13
N ASN A 114 17.29 5.62 4.22
CA ASN A 114 18.28 5.62 5.30
C ASN A 114 18.02 4.53 6.37
N GLY A 115 16.98 3.71 6.20
CA GLY A 115 16.65 2.61 7.10
C GLY A 115 15.87 3.01 8.36
N LEU A 116 15.38 4.26 8.46
CA LEU A 116 14.44 4.62 9.52
C LEU A 116 13.07 3.96 9.25
N ASN A 117 12.52 3.35 10.30
CA ASN A 117 11.17 2.81 10.26
C ASN A 117 10.13 3.94 10.33
N MET A 118 8.86 3.63 10.03
CA MET A 118 7.78 4.61 10.12
C MET A 118 7.38 4.98 11.55
N ASN A 119 7.96 4.31 12.55
CA ASN A 119 7.65 4.63 13.93
C ASN A 119 8.08 6.06 14.20
N ASP A 120 7.15 6.86 14.72
CA ASP A 120 7.48 8.21 15.13
C ASP A 120 8.01 9.09 13.99
N THR A 121 7.46 8.96 12.77
CA THR A 121 7.85 9.81 11.63
C THR A 121 6.71 10.54 10.93
N VAL A 122 5.45 10.30 11.31
CA VAL A 122 4.31 10.96 10.69
C VAL A 122 4.09 12.33 11.33
N THR A 123 4.18 13.38 10.52
CA THR A 123 4.05 14.78 10.95
C THR A 123 2.77 15.44 10.45
N SER A 124 2.29 15.06 9.26
CA SER A 124 0.98 15.49 8.75
C SER A 124 0.30 14.37 7.97
N VAL A 125 -1.02 14.45 7.84
CA VAL A 125 -1.82 13.40 7.20
C VAL A 125 -3.00 13.98 6.46
N LYS A 126 -3.36 13.35 5.33
CA LYS A 126 -4.59 13.64 4.60
C LYS A 126 -5.22 12.34 4.12
N THR A 127 -6.53 12.22 4.23
CA THR A 127 -7.29 11.07 3.74
C THR A 127 -8.11 11.44 2.51
N ALA A 128 -8.61 10.43 1.82
CA ALA A 128 -9.48 10.54 0.67
C ALA A 128 -10.52 9.41 0.68
N TYR A 129 -11.49 9.47 -0.24
CA TYR A 129 -12.51 8.43 -0.42
C TYR A 129 -13.25 8.04 0.87
N GLN A 130 -13.67 9.06 1.64
CA GLN A 130 -14.41 8.93 2.91
C GLN A 130 -13.62 8.29 4.05
N CYS A 131 -12.34 7.96 3.84
CA CYS A 131 -11.52 7.39 4.89
C CYS A 131 -11.22 8.42 5.99
N ASP A 132 -11.24 7.98 7.23
CA ASP A 132 -10.64 8.66 8.37
C ASP A 132 -9.57 7.75 8.98
N ILE A 133 -8.52 8.36 9.53
CA ILE A 133 -7.43 7.62 10.19
C ILE A 133 -7.38 7.96 11.67
N LYS A 134 -7.05 6.98 12.51
CA LYS A 134 -6.79 7.15 13.93
C LYS A 134 -5.40 6.59 14.25
N PHE A 135 -4.55 7.40 14.88
CA PHE A 135 -3.22 6.98 15.31
C PHE A 135 -3.20 6.58 16.79
N PHE A 136 -2.28 5.68 17.11
CA PHE A 136 -1.97 5.22 18.45
C PHE A 136 -0.48 5.39 18.73
N GLU A 137 -0.18 5.74 19.98
CA GLU A 137 1.19 5.97 20.43
C GLU A 137 2.00 4.68 20.48
N GLY A 138 1.40 3.59 20.93
CA GLY A 138 2.04 2.30 21.05
C GLY A 138 1.76 1.40 19.85
N THR A 139 2.56 0.35 19.73
CA THR A 139 2.24 -0.77 18.84
C THR A 139 1.03 -1.54 19.37
N ASN A 140 0.39 -2.30 18.49
CA ASN A 140 -0.83 -3.07 18.76
C ASN A 140 -1.96 -2.22 19.36
N PHE A 141 -2.10 -0.97 18.90
CA PHE A 141 -3.21 -0.08 19.24
C PHE A 141 -3.27 0.29 20.72
N THR A 142 -2.11 0.50 21.34
CA THR A 142 -1.96 0.82 22.76
C THR A 142 -1.55 2.28 23.01
N GLY A 143 -1.62 2.72 24.27
CA GLY A 143 -1.21 4.07 24.67
C GLY A 143 -2.27 5.14 24.37
N ALA A 144 -1.83 6.40 24.30
CA ALA A 144 -2.71 7.48 23.86
C ALA A 144 -3.18 7.22 22.41
N SER A 145 -4.30 7.83 22.02
CA SER A 145 -4.78 7.82 20.62
C SER A 145 -5.34 9.17 20.19
N THR A 146 -5.30 9.47 18.89
CA THR A 146 -6.07 10.58 18.31
C THR A 146 -7.57 10.23 18.27
N SER A 147 -8.42 11.20 17.93
CA SER A 147 -9.71 10.88 17.30
C SER A 147 -9.46 10.33 15.88
N TYR A 148 -10.52 9.87 15.21
CA TYR A 148 -10.49 9.74 13.76
C TYR A 148 -10.34 11.13 13.14
N ILE A 149 -9.47 11.26 12.13
CA ILE A 149 -9.11 12.52 11.47
C ILE A 149 -9.10 12.31 9.96
N ASN A 150 -9.66 13.26 9.21
CA ASN A 150 -9.57 13.26 7.74
C ASN A 150 -8.34 14.04 7.23
N GLN A 151 -7.89 15.02 8.01
CA GLN A 151 -6.69 15.77 7.68
C GLN A 151 -6.12 16.41 8.94
N CYS A 152 -4.81 16.47 9.03
CA CYS A 152 -4.13 17.29 10.01
C CYS A 152 -2.82 17.80 9.42
N SER A 153 -2.68 19.12 9.31
CA SER A 153 -1.50 19.76 8.71
C SER A 153 -0.28 19.73 9.64
N PHE A 154 -0.46 19.51 10.94
CA PHE A 154 0.64 19.33 11.87
C PHE A 154 0.19 18.55 13.12
N LEU A 155 0.61 17.30 13.23
CA LEU A 155 0.30 16.42 14.36
C LEU A 155 0.95 16.90 15.66
N GLY A 156 1.92 17.81 15.62
CA GLY A 156 2.51 18.39 16.83
C GLY A 156 1.57 19.28 17.65
N GLY A 157 0.34 19.46 17.19
CA GLY A 157 -0.68 20.31 17.79
C GLY A 157 -0.73 21.69 17.14
N GLY A 158 -1.93 22.27 17.06
CA GLY A 158 -2.12 23.61 16.49
C GLY A 158 -2.04 23.70 14.95
N GLY A 159 -2.03 22.56 14.25
CA GLY A 159 -2.21 22.51 12.80
C GLY A 159 -3.66 22.76 12.36
N THR A 160 -3.86 22.91 11.05
CA THR A 160 -5.19 23.03 10.42
C THR A 160 -5.78 21.65 10.16
N GLY A 161 -7.10 21.51 10.34
CA GLY A 161 -7.83 20.25 10.19
C GLY A 161 -8.25 19.69 11.55
N ASP A 162 -8.43 18.38 11.64
CA ASP A 162 -8.85 17.66 12.84
C ASP A 162 -7.64 17.32 13.73
N CYS A 163 -6.65 18.21 13.79
CA CYS A 163 -5.41 17.97 14.52
C CYS A 163 -5.67 17.77 16.03
N PRO A 164 -4.93 16.85 16.68
CA PRO A 164 -5.02 16.68 18.12
C PRO A 164 -4.54 17.96 18.84
N ALA A 165 -5.13 18.24 19.99
CA ALA A 165 -4.74 19.39 20.81
C ALA A 165 -3.36 19.23 21.46
N GLY A 166 -2.91 17.99 21.66
CA GLY A 166 -1.59 17.66 22.20
C GLY A 166 -0.58 17.31 21.11
N ASN A 167 0.71 17.34 21.46
CA ASN A 167 1.78 16.95 20.56
C ASN A 167 1.72 15.44 20.24
N TRP A 168 1.39 15.15 18.99
CA TRP A 168 1.34 13.85 18.35
C TRP A 168 2.36 13.70 17.21
N ASN A 169 3.16 14.74 16.96
CA ASN A 169 4.24 14.64 15.98
C ASN A 169 5.19 13.54 16.42
N ASP A 170 5.56 12.67 15.49
CA ASP A 170 6.56 11.63 15.74
C ASP A 170 6.18 10.75 16.95
N ARG A 171 4.90 10.40 17.06
CA ARG A 171 4.38 9.46 18.08
C ARG A 171 3.56 8.31 17.52
N ALA A 172 3.26 8.33 16.22
CA ALA A 172 2.43 7.30 15.62
C ALA A 172 3.22 5.98 15.50
N SER A 173 2.74 4.93 16.15
CA SER A 173 3.32 3.58 16.09
C SER A 173 2.35 2.53 15.53
N SER A 174 1.05 2.80 15.55
CA SER A 174 0.01 1.97 14.90
C SER A 174 -1.20 2.82 14.50
N PHE A 175 -2.05 2.30 13.61
CA PHE A 175 -3.24 3.03 13.16
C PHE A 175 -4.45 2.14 12.84
N TYR A 176 -5.63 2.76 12.88
CA TYR A 176 -6.86 2.29 12.25
C TYR A 176 -7.29 3.23 11.13
N ILE A 177 -7.89 2.68 10.08
CA ILE A 177 -8.60 3.41 9.03
C ILE A 177 -10.04 2.91 9.01
N SER A 178 -10.96 3.85 8.84
CA SER A 178 -12.40 3.63 8.80
C SER A 178 -13.07 4.49 7.76
#